data_AF-A0A6S7GX08-F1
#
_entry.id   AF-A0A6S7GX08-F1
#
_cell.length_a   1.000
_cell.length_b   1.000
_cell.length_c   1.000
_cell.angle_alpha   90.00
_cell.angle_beta   90.00
_cell.angle_gamma   90.00
#
_symmetry.space_group_name_H-M   'P 1'
#
loop_
_entity.id
_entity.type
_entity.pdbx_description
1 polymer ?
#
loop_
_entity_poly.entity_id
_entity_poly.type
_entity_poly.pdbx_seq_one_letter_code
_entity_poly.pdbx_strand_id
1 'polypeptide(L)'
;MDELLKQIDNKRELVRVTRDALKRAIENRSLTSIERQKGTITKTANEIYELKVNVQAIRIGKGDNAEDIQTWTENVDQELEIWDREINDASKATTEWKQQEDKETTMREQEKIAETRREIHKEQLEFDKVQFEQKLQHEMKLEKARKEHEKAANAQTPLPSSTGETFAKQQLGVKSGQSALLGLSWDKKDDVIKIEIPSGKAQATKRGILKPSDGGILECHGRIQGAFPTYLPDNDMYTERLVEHAHNVTLHGGVGLTMAKVRQSHWIPRLRRLTRRVIKNCFGCRRFHATHFSNPRPGKLPKDRTEVDLPFQVVGVDYAGPIRYQNRGKWKKKTPESRPRETELRADVPEFRPKRNAATIAECRIQDIAGDEQN
;
A
#
# COMPACT_ATOMS: atom_id res chain seq x y z
N MET A 1 46.66 12.36 -49.60
CA MET A 1 46.23 10.96 -49.47
C MET A 1 47.02 10.28 -48.37
N ASP A 2 48.35 10.25 -48.47
CA ASP A 2 49.23 9.62 -47.47
C ASP A 2 49.06 10.16 -46.05
N GLU A 3 48.87 11.48 -45.90
CA GLU A 3 48.58 12.09 -44.60
C GLU A 3 47.26 11.59 -43.99
N LEU A 4 46.22 11.38 -44.80
CA LEU A 4 44.94 10.86 -44.32
C LEU A 4 45.03 9.38 -43.94
N LEU A 5 45.79 8.58 -44.70
CA LEU A 5 46.05 7.17 -44.37
C LEU A 5 46.83 7.05 -43.06
N LYS A 6 47.85 7.90 -42.85
CA LYS A 6 48.59 7.97 -41.59
C LYS A 6 47.70 8.36 -40.41
N GLN A 7 46.73 9.25 -40.61
CA GLN A 7 45.74 9.57 -39.58
C GLN A 7 44.83 8.38 -39.26
N ILE A 8 44.40 7.61 -40.26
CA ILE A 8 43.62 6.38 -40.05
C ILE A 8 44.44 5.38 -39.23
N ASP A 9 45.70 5.14 -39.56
CA ASP A 9 46.55 4.17 -38.85
C ASP A 9 46.82 4.59 -37.41
N ASN A 10 47.07 5.88 -37.16
CA ASN A 10 47.20 6.41 -35.80
C ASN A 10 45.92 6.18 -34.96
N LYS A 11 44.74 6.36 -35.57
CA LYS A 11 43.46 6.13 -34.88
C LYS A 11 43.18 4.65 -34.67
N ARG A 12 43.54 3.78 -35.62
CA ARG A 12 43.47 2.31 -35.44
C ARG A 12 44.29 1.85 -34.25
N GLU A 13 45.50 2.39 -34.09
CA GLU A 13 46.35 2.05 -32.95
C GLU A 13 45.75 2.53 -31.61
N LEU A 14 45.14 3.72 -31.60
CA LEU A 14 44.40 4.20 -30.43
C LEU A 14 43.22 3.27 -30.08
N VAL A 15 42.47 2.78 -31.07
CA VAL A 15 41.39 1.81 -30.86
C VAL A 15 41.93 0.50 -30.29
N ARG A 16 43.06 0.00 -30.79
CA ARG A 16 43.69 -1.23 -30.29
C ARG A 16 43.99 -1.14 -28.79
N VAL A 17 44.63 -0.06 -28.35
CA VAL A 17 44.97 0.16 -26.93
C VAL A 17 43.73 0.31 -26.05
N THR A 18 42.72 1.05 -26.53
CA THR A 18 41.47 1.27 -25.77
C THR A 18 40.61 0.01 -25.70
N ARG A 19 40.62 -0.84 -26.72
CA ARG A 19 39.98 -2.16 -26.73
C ARG A 19 40.59 -3.10 -25.69
N ASP A 20 41.91 -3.12 -25.55
CA ASP A 20 42.58 -3.89 -24.49
C ASP A 20 42.26 -3.33 -23.09
N ALA A 21 42.13 -2.01 -22.96
CA ALA A 21 41.66 -1.38 -21.72
C ALA A 21 40.20 -1.71 -21.42
N LEU A 22 39.34 -1.82 -22.43
CA LEU A 22 37.95 -2.23 -22.31
C LEU A 22 37.84 -3.67 -21.79
N LYS A 23 38.63 -4.60 -22.35
CA LYS A 23 38.68 -6.00 -21.86
C LYS A 23 39.07 -6.08 -20.39
N ARG A 24 40.14 -5.37 -19.98
CA ARG A 24 40.54 -5.28 -18.55
C ARG A 24 39.46 -4.65 -17.68
N ALA A 25 38.71 -3.67 -18.20
CA ALA A 25 37.63 -3.03 -17.46
C ALA A 25 36.43 -3.97 -17.26
N ILE A 26 36.13 -4.83 -18.24
CA ILE A 26 35.13 -5.89 -18.18
C ILE A 26 35.52 -6.92 -17.12
N GLU A 27 36.76 -7.40 -17.12
CA GLU A 27 37.27 -8.34 -16.10
C GLU A 27 37.13 -7.79 -14.67
N ASN A 28 37.45 -6.51 -14.48
CA ASN A 28 37.34 -5.84 -13.19
C ASN A 28 35.92 -5.34 -12.85
N ARG A 29 34.92 -5.62 -13.70
CA ARG A 29 33.52 -5.15 -13.59
C ARG A 29 33.41 -3.64 -13.29
N SER A 30 34.31 -2.84 -13.84
CA SER A 30 34.34 -1.40 -13.60
C SER A 30 33.42 -0.67 -14.58
N LEU A 31 32.15 -0.46 -14.18
CA LEU A 31 31.12 0.17 -15.01
C LEU A 31 31.55 1.52 -15.61
N THR A 32 32.13 2.40 -14.81
CA THR A 32 32.55 3.74 -15.25
C THR A 32 33.73 3.70 -16.23
N SER A 33 34.63 2.73 -16.05
CA SER A 33 35.75 2.52 -16.98
C SER A 33 35.25 1.96 -18.31
N ILE A 34 34.31 1.00 -18.28
CA ILE A 34 33.69 0.42 -19.48
C ILE A 34 32.96 1.49 -20.28
N GLU A 35 32.12 2.32 -19.64
CA GLU A 35 31.40 3.41 -20.31
C GLU A 35 32.36 4.42 -20.96
N ARG A 36 33.46 4.77 -20.27
CA ARG A 36 34.49 5.66 -20.81
C ARG A 36 35.21 5.07 -22.03
N GLN A 37 35.64 3.81 -21.95
CA GLN A 37 36.37 3.16 -23.05
C GLN A 37 35.47 2.98 -24.28
N LYS A 38 34.22 2.55 -24.10
CA LYS A 38 33.24 2.44 -25.20
C LYS A 38 33.00 3.77 -25.90
N GLY A 39 32.81 4.86 -25.14
CA GLY A 39 32.63 6.19 -25.73
C GLY A 39 33.85 6.65 -26.52
N THR A 40 35.05 6.31 -26.04
CA THR A 40 36.30 6.61 -26.75
C THR A 40 36.38 5.85 -28.07
N ILE A 41 36.13 4.53 -28.05
CA ILE A 41 36.13 3.67 -29.24
C ILE A 41 35.08 4.13 -30.27
N THR A 42 33.87 4.45 -29.81
CA THR A 42 32.77 4.93 -30.68
C THR A 42 33.16 6.24 -31.38
N LYS A 43 33.76 7.18 -30.62
CA LYS A 43 34.22 8.45 -31.19
C LYS A 43 35.31 8.24 -32.24
N THR A 44 36.31 7.42 -31.94
CA THR A 44 37.39 7.12 -32.88
C THR A 44 36.92 6.35 -34.12
N ALA A 45 35.91 5.48 -33.97
CA ALA A 45 35.30 4.75 -35.08
C ALA A 45 34.60 5.71 -36.05
N ASN A 46 33.79 6.66 -35.55
CA ASN A 46 33.15 7.69 -36.37
C ASN A 46 34.18 8.55 -37.11
N GLU A 47 35.26 8.95 -36.42
CA GLU A 47 36.33 9.71 -37.05
C GLU A 47 37.08 8.92 -38.13
N ILE A 48 37.26 7.61 -37.97
CA ILE A 48 37.84 6.73 -39.00
C ILE A 48 36.89 6.61 -40.19
N TYR A 49 35.58 6.50 -39.96
CA TYR A 49 34.59 6.48 -41.03
C TYR A 49 34.61 7.77 -41.86
N GLU A 50 34.70 8.95 -41.22
CA GLU A 50 34.84 10.23 -41.93
C GLU A 50 36.13 10.29 -42.76
N LEU A 51 37.26 9.85 -42.19
CA LEU A 51 38.52 9.77 -42.93
C LEU A 51 38.45 8.78 -44.10
N LYS A 52 37.73 7.66 -43.94
CA LYS A 52 37.49 6.68 -45.00
C LYS A 52 36.80 7.31 -46.20
N VAL A 53 35.71 8.03 -45.95
CA VAL A 53 34.94 8.72 -47.00
C VAL A 53 35.82 9.74 -47.74
N ASN A 54 36.64 10.50 -47.01
CA ASN A 54 37.57 11.47 -47.60
C ASN A 54 38.63 10.80 -48.49
N VAL A 55 39.21 9.67 -48.04
CA VAL A 55 40.18 8.91 -48.85
C VAL A 55 39.52 8.34 -50.10
N GLN A 56 38.31 7.79 -49.97
CA GLN A 56 37.54 7.26 -51.09
C GLN A 56 37.25 8.33 -52.16
N ALA A 57 36.83 9.53 -51.74
CA ALA A 57 36.60 10.65 -52.66
C ALA A 57 37.86 11.05 -53.44
N ILE A 58 39.03 11.05 -52.79
CA ILE A 58 40.31 11.36 -53.43
C ILE A 58 40.72 10.25 -54.41
N ARG A 59 40.52 8.97 -54.07
CA ARG A 59 40.84 7.83 -54.97
C ARG A 59 39.97 7.84 -56.23
N ILE A 60 38.67 8.10 -56.08
CA ILE A 60 37.75 8.25 -57.22
C ILE A 60 38.19 9.43 -58.11
N GLY A 61 38.55 10.58 -57.51
CA GLY A 61 39.01 11.75 -58.26
C GLY A 61 40.33 11.56 -59.02
N LYS A 62 41.17 10.59 -58.62
CA LYS A 62 42.41 10.24 -59.32
C LYS A 62 42.24 9.22 -60.44
N GLY A 63 41.07 8.58 -60.54
CA GLY A 63 40.82 7.51 -61.51
C GLY A 63 41.45 6.17 -61.16
N ASP A 64 41.64 5.88 -59.86
CA ASP A 64 42.12 4.57 -59.39
C ASP A 64 41.12 3.45 -59.75
N ASN A 65 41.59 2.20 -59.82
CA ASN A 65 40.76 1.03 -60.13
C ASN A 65 39.62 0.85 -59.10
N ALA A 66 38.39 0.65 -59.59
CA ALA A 66 37.20 0.52 -58.76
C ALA A 66 37.27 -0.69 -57.80
N GLU A 67 37.85 -1.80 -58.24
CA GLU A 67 37.99 -3.02 -57.41
C GLU A 67 38.93 -2.80 -56.22
N ASP A 68 40.02 -2.06 -56.41
CA ASP A 68 40.99 -1.75 -55.35
C ASP A 68 40.40 -0.78 -54.31
N ILE A 69 39.58 0.17 -54.76
CA ILE A 69 38.83 1.08 -53.88
C ILE A 69 37.82 0.29 -53.05
N GLN A 70 37.08 -0.62 -53.68
CA GLN A 70 36.08 -1.43 -53.00
C GLN A 70 36.72 -2.34 -51.95
N THR A 71 37.77 -3.10 -52.31
CA THR A 71 38.47 -4.01 -51.40
C THR A 71 39.02 -3.27 -50.17
N TRP A 72 39.59 -2.08 -50.36
CA TRP A 72 40.07 -1.26 -49.25
C TRP A 72 38.94 -0.75 -48.35
N THR A 73 37.83 -0.31 -48.96
CA THR A 73 36.66 0.20 -48.24
C THR A 73 36.00 -0.90 -47.40
N GLU A 74 35.81 -2.08 -47.98
CA GLU A 74 35.26 -3.26 -47.30
C GLU A 74 36.12 -3.68 -46.11
N ASN A 75 37.44 -3.59 -46.22
CA ASN A 75 38.34 -3.96 -45.12
C ASN A 75 38.21 -2.98 -43.93
N VAL A 76 38.09 -1.67 -44.21
CA VAL A 76 37.84 -0.66 -43.16
C VAL A 76 36.45 -0.86 -42.52
N ASP A 77 35.43 -1.17 -43.33
CA ASP A 77 34.08 -1.39 -42.83
C ASP A 77 33.98 -2.67 -41.97
N GLN A 78 34.66 -3.74 -42.36
CA GLN A 78 34.76 -4.96 -41.53
C GLN A 78 35.41 -4.70 -40.17
N GLU A 79 36.44 -3.86 -40.10
CA GLU A 79 37.05 -3.46 -38.84
C GLU A 79 36.08 -2.70 -37.94
N LEU A 80 35.35 -1.72 -38.51
CA LEU A 80 34.33 -0.95 -37.78
C LEU A 80 33.22 -1.86 -37.25
N GLU A 81 32.75 -2.82 -38.06
CA GLU A 81 31.74 -3.81 -37.64
C GLU A 81 32.20 -4.71 -36.50
N ILE A 82 33.51 -5.04 -36.43
CA ILE A 82 34.06 -5.79 -35.30
C ILE A 82 34.00 -4.93 -34.03
N TRP A 83 34.38 -3.65 -34.12
CA TRP A 83 34.38 -2.76 -32.96
C TRP A 83 32.96 -2.47 -32.46
N ASP A 84 32.00 -2.29 -33.36
CA ASP A 84 30.60 -2.10 -33.00
C ASP A 84 30.00 -3.33 -32.32
N ARG A 85 30.34 -4.54 -32.79
CA ARG A 85 29.95 -5.78 -32.10
C ARG A 85 30.50 -5.84 -30.68
N GLU A 86 31.78 -5.54 -30.49
CA GLU A 86 32.38 -5.55 -29.15
C GLU A 86 31.80 -4.48 -28.22
N ILE A 87 31.51 -3.29 -28.73
CA ILE A 87 30.81 -2.24 -27.98
C ILE A 87 29.41 -2.71 -27.58
N ASN A 88 28.69 -3.38 -28.48
CA ASN A 88 27.36 -3.91 -28.22
C ASN A 88 27.39 -5.03 -27.17
N ASP A 89 28.34 -5.96 -27.26
CA ASP A 89 28.49 -7.03 -26.28
C ASP A 89 28.87 -6.47 -24.89
N ALA A 90 29.78 -5.49 -24.85
CA ALA A 90 30.08 -4.77 -23.61
C ALA A 90 28.87 -3.99 -23.06
N SER A 91 28.00 -3.46 -23.93
CA SER A 91 26.73 -2.84 -23.53
C SER A 91 25.79 -3.84 -22.87
N LYS A 92 25.57 -4.99 -23.51
CA LYS A 92 24.71 -6.06 -23.00
C LYS A 92 25.20 -6.55 -21.64
N ALA A 93 26.48 -6.89 -21.53
CA ALA A 93 27.08 -7.32 -20.26
C ALA A 93 26.90 -6.27 -19.16
N THR A 94 27.10 -4.98 -19.48
CA THR A 94 26.89 -3.87 -18.54
C THR A 94 25.44 -3.79 -18.06
N THR A 95 24.47 -3.93 -18.96
CA THR A 95 23.04 -3.90 -18.60
C THR A 95 22.61 -5.11 -17.78
N GLU A 96 23.13 -6.29 -18.10
CA GLU A 96 22.86 -7.53 -17.36
C GLU A 96 23.41 -7.45 -15.94
N TRP A 97 24.63 -6.92 -15.76
CA TRP A 97 25.20 -6.74 -14.42
C TRP A 97 24.41 -5.74 -13.58
N LYS A 98 23.98 -4.61 -14.15
CA LYS A 98 23.12 -3.64 -13.44
C LYS A 98 21.80 -4.28 -13.02
N GLN A 99 21.14 -5.02 -13.92
CA GLN A 99 19.91 -5.72 -13.61
C GLN A 99 20.08 -6.80 -12.54
N GLN A 100 21.20 -7.52 -12.56
CA GLN A 100 21.51 -8.53 -11.55
C GLN A 100 21.74 -7.90 -10.17
N GLU A 101 22.49 -6.79 -10.11
CA GLU A 101 22.73 -6.05 -8.87
C GLU A 101 21.42 -5.47 -8.30
N ASP A 102 20.54 -4.93 -9.15
CA ASP A 102 19.21 -4.45 -8.76
C ASP A 102 18.32 -5.60 -8.22
N LYS A 103 18.36 -6.78 -8.85
CA LYS A 103 17.64 -7.97 -8.36
C LYS A 103 18.18 -8.45 -7.02
N GLU A 104 19.50 -8.49 -6.84
CA GLU A 104 20.10 -8.92 -5.58
C GLU A 104 19.81 -7.94 -4.43
N THR A 105 19.87 -6.64 -4.71
CA THR A 105 19.54 -5.61 -3.71
C THR A 105 18.07 -5.65 -3.30
N THR A 106 17.16 -5.81 -4.25
CA THR A 106 15.73 -5.96 -3.97
C THR A 106 15.41 -7.23 -3.19
N MET A 107 16.03 -8.36 -3.53
CA MET A 107 15.89 -9.61 -2.76
C MET A 107 16.40 -9.45 -1.32
N ARG A 108 17.57 -8.83 -1.11
CA ARG A 108 18.11 -8.56 0.23
C ARG A 108 17.21 -7.64 1.05
N GLU A 109 16.60 -6.64 0.42
CA GLU A 109 15.64 -5.75 1.09
C GLU A 109 14.36 -6.50 1.50
N GLN A 110 13.84 -7.36 0.61
CA GLN A 110 12.68 -8.21 0.91
C GLN A 110 12.97 -9.19 2.03
N GLU A 111 14.16 -9.79 2.08
CA GLU A 111 14.57 -10.67 3.18
C GLU A 111 14.61 -9.94 4.51
N LYS A 112 15.17 -8.73 4.57
CA LYS A 112 15.15 -7.90 5.80
C LYS A 112 13.73 -7.52 6.23
N ILE A 113 12.85 -7.22 5.28
CA ILE A 113 11.44 -6.95 5.57
C ILE A 113 10.75 -8.22 6.09
N ALA A 114 11.05 -9.39 5.53
CA ALA A 114 10.50 -10.65 5.99
C ALA A 114 11.00 -11.01 7.40
N GLU A 115 12.28 -10.77 7.68
CA GLU A 115 12.89 -10.99 9.00
C GLU A 115 12.28 -10.07 10.06
N THR A 116 12.19 -8.76 9.79
CA THR A 116 11.52 -7.82 10.70
C THR A 116 10.05 -8.17 10.94
N ARG A 117 9.33 -8.63 9.91
CA ARG A 117 7.95 -9.14 10.08
C ARG A 117 7.89 -10.39 10.98
N ARG A 118 8.87 -11.30 10.88
CA ARG A 118 8.96 -12.48 11.75
C ARG A 118 9.25 -12.09 13.20
N GLU A 119 10.13 -11.13 13.42
CA GLU A 119 10.44 -10.60 14.76
C GLU A 119 9.19 -10.00 15.40
N ILE A 120 8.50 -9.10 14.70
CA ILE A 120 7.25 -8.47 15.18
C ILE A 120 6.18 -9.53 15.46
N HIS A 121 6.05 -10.54 14.60
CA HIS A 121 5.09 -11.62 14.81
C HIS A 121 5.42 -12.45 16.05
N LYS A 122 6.71 -12.70 16.31
CA LYS A 122 7.17 -13.42 17.50
C LYS A 122 6.89 -12.63 18.77
N GLU A 123 7.20 -11.32 18.79
CA GLU A 123 6.87 -10.43 19.91
C GLU A 123 5.36 -10.39 20.19
N GLN A 124 4.53 -10.35 19.13
CA GLN A 124 3.07 -10.39 19.28
C GLN A 124 2.60 -11.71 19.91
N LEU A 125 3.15 -12.86 19.48
CA LEU A 125 2.84 -14.16 20.07
C LEU A 125 3.27 -14.25 21.54
N GLU A 126 4.41 -13.66 21.90
CA GLU A 126 4.86 -13.59 23.29
C GLU A 126 3.94 -12.71 24.14
N PHE A 127 3.53 -11.55 23.62
CA PHE A 127 2.56 -10.68 24.28
C PHE A 127 1.22 -11.39 24.51
N ASP A 128 0.69 -12.08 23.49
CA ASP A 128 -0.58 -12.80 23.59
C ASP A 128 -0.50 -13.94 24.63
N LYS A 129 0.62 -14.68 24.68
CA LYS A 129 0.86 -15.70 25.71
C LYS A 129 0.79 -15.13 27.12
N VAL A 130 1.45 -14.00 27.38
CA VAL A 130 1.42 -13.33 28.69
C VAL A 130 0.00 -12.89 29.05
N GLN A 131 -0.76 -12.35 28.09
CA GLN A 131 -2.16 -11.99 28.30
C GLN A 131 -3.02 -13.21 28.67
N PHE A 132 -2.83 -14.34 27.99
CA PHE A 132 -3.53 -15.59 28.32
C PHE A 132 -3.19 -16.11 29.71
N GLU A 133 -1.92 -16.09 30.11
CA GLU A 133 -1.49 -16.51 31.45
C GLU A 133 -2.10 -15.62 32.55
N GLN A 134 -2.10 -14.30 32.36
CA GLN A 134 -2.74 -13.37 33.29
C GLN A 134 -4.24 -13.64 33.43
N LYS A 135 -4.92 -13.90 32.31
CA LYS A 135 -6.35 -14.25 32.31
C LYS A 135 -6.60 -15.56 33.07
N LEU A 136 -5.78 -16.59 32.84
CA LEU A 136 -5.88 -17.87 33.55
C LEU A 136 -5.70 -17.69 35.06
N GLN A 137 -4.69 -16.90 35.48
CA GLN A 137 -4.48 -16.59 36.90
C GLN A 137 -5.69 -15.85 37.52
N HIS A 138 -6.32 -14.95 36.76
CA HIS A 138 -7.52 -14.26 37.23
C HIS A 138 -8.70 -15.22 37.40
N GLU A 139 -8.94 -16.10 36.43
CA GLU A 139 -10.00 -17.12 36.51
C GLU A 139 -9.78 -18.06 37.71
N MET A 140 -8.55 -18.53 37.92
CA MET A 140 -8.20 -19.34 39.10
C MET A 140 -8.47 -18.60 40.43
N LYS A 141 -8.16 -17.30 40.50
CA LYS A 141 -8.47 -16.48 41.68
C LYS A 141 -9.98 -16.34 41.90
N LEU A 142 -10.75 -16.14 40.84
CA LEU A 142 -12.22 -16.08 40.91
C LEU A 142 -12.80 -17.42 41.38
N GLU A 143 -12.31 -18.54 40.86
CA GLU A 143 -12.76 -19.87 41.27
C GLU A 143 -12.41 -20.17 42.73
N LYS A 144 -11.21 -19.78 43.18
CA LYS A 144 -10.81 -19.89 44.59
C LYS A 144 -11.74 -19.06 45.49
N ALA A 145 -12.02 -17.82 45.11
CA ALA A 145 -12.95 -16.95 45.85
C ALA A 145 -14.37 -17.54 45.90
N ARG A 146 -14.85 -18.15 44.80
CA ARG A 146 -16.14 -18.87 44.79
C ARG A 146 -16.13 -20.05 45.75
N LYS A 147 -15.09 -20.89 45.75
CA LYS A 147 -14.95 -22.04 46.67
C LYS A 147 -14.85 -21.60 48.14
N GLU A 148 -14.17 -20.50 48.41
CA GLU A 148 -14.11 -19.90 49.76
C GLU A 148 -15.47 -19.38 50.21
N HIS A 149 -16.20 -18.70 49.32
CA HIS A 149 -17.56 -18.25 49.60
C HIS A 149 -18.54 -19.42 49.81
N GLU A 150 -18.42 -20.50 49.03
CA GLU A 150 -19.22 -21.72 49.19
C GLU A 150 -18.92 -22.42 50.53
N LYS A 151 -17.64 -22.48 50.94
CA LYS A 151 -17.24 -22.97 52.27
C LYS A 151 -17.76 -22.09 53.39
N ALA A 152 -17.73 -20.76 53.23
CA ALA A 152 -18.26 -19.81 54.21
C ALA A 152 -19.80 -19.90 54.31
N ALA A 153 -20.49 -20.11 53.19
CA ALA A 153 -21.93 -20.33 53.14
C ALA A 153 -22.34 -21.66 53.81
N ASN A 154 -21.53 -22.72 53.67
CA ASN A 154 -21.76 -24.00 54.36
C ASN A 154 -21.36 -23.99 55.84
N ALA A 155 -20.55 -23.03 56.30
CA ALA A 155 -20.11 -22.90 57.69
C ALA A 155 -20.98 -21.96 58.53
N GLN A 156 -21.99 -21.31 57.94
CA GLN A 156 -22.93 -20.43 58.63
C GLN A 156 -24.22 -21.15 59.02
N THR A 157 -24.57 -20.95 60.28
CA THR A 157 -25.78 -21.32 61.02
C THR A 157 -27.06 -20.95 60.23
N PRO A 158 -28.22 -21.61 60.46
CA PRO A 158 -29.43 -21.32 59.69
C PRO A 158 -29.74 -19.83 59.74
N LEU A 159 -29.84 -19.19 58.58
CA LEU A 159 -30.39 -17.84 58.50
C LEU A 159 -31.73 -17.83 59.26
N PRO A 160 -32.03 -16.80 60.08
CA PRO A 160 -33.39 -16.64 60.55
C PRO A 160 -34.28 -16.59 59.31
N SER A 161 -35.33 -17.41 59.30
CA SER A 161 -36.34 -17.37 58.26
C SER A 161 -36.92 -15.96 58.23
N SER A 162 -36.37 -15.12 57.36
CA SER A 162 -37.04 -13.93 56.91
C SER A 162 -38.26 -14.42 56.16
N THR A 163 -39.39 -14.42 56.85
CA THR A 163 -40.75 -14.52 56.33
C THR A 163 -41.11 -13.27 55.49
N GLY A 164 -40.12 -12.64 54.84
CA GLY A 164 -40.29 -11.45 54.03
C GLY A 164 -40.54 -11.83 52.58
N GLU A 165 -41.71 -11.48 52.07
CA GLU A 165 -42.03 -11.47 50.65
C GLU A 165 -40.96 -10.66 49.90
N THR A 166 -40.46 -11.16 48.77
CA THR A 166 -39.54 -10.37 47.93
C THR A 166 -40.25 -9.10 47.45
N PHE A 167 -39.53 -7.99 47.28
CA PHE A 167 -40.11 -6.72 46.83
C PHE A 167 -40.98 -6.87 45.56
N ALA A 168 -40.57 -7.73 44.63
CA ALA A 168 -41.37 -8.08 43.45
C ALA A 168 -42.69 -8.79 43.78
N LYS A 169 -42.73 -9.65 44.81
CA LYS A 169 -43.97 -10.31 45.28
C LYS A 169 -44.90 -9.34 46.00
N GLN A 170 -44.34 -8.40 46.76
CA GLN A 170 -45.11 -7.34 47.42
C GLN A 170 -45.77 -6.41 46.38
N GLN A 171 -45.06 -6.07 45.30
CA GLN A 171 -45.60 -5.25 44.21
C GLN A 171 -46.70 -5.95 43.39
N LEU A 172 -46.65 -7.28 43.29
CA LEU A 172 -47.60 -8.09 42.54
C LEU A 172 -48.75 -8.65 43.40
N GLY A 173 -48.73 -8.42 44.72
CA GLY A 173 -49.76 -8.91 45.65
C GLY A 173 -49.78 -10.43 45.86
N VAL A 174 -48.64 -11.11 45.68
CA VAL A 174 -48.56 -12.58 45.64
C VAL A 174 -47.98 -13.12 46.94
N LYS A 175 -48.73 -14.01 47.60
CA LYS A 175 -48.31 -14.64 48.87
C LYS A 175 -47.06 -15.51 48.70
N SER A 176 -46.31 -15.70 49.78
CA SER A 176 -45.22 -16.66 49.81
C SER A 176 -45.69 -18.08 49.40
N GLY A 177 -44.98 -18.72 48.48
CA GLY A 177 -45.35 -20.02 47.90
C GLY A 177 -46.16 -19.99 46.60
N GLN A 178 -46.73 -18.84 46.22
CA GLN A 178 -47.43 -18.68 44.93
C GLN A 178 -46.54 -18.01 43.88
N SER A 179 -46.71 -18.39 42.62
CA SER A 179 -46.12 -17.73 41.45
C SER A 179 -47.18 -16.90 40.73
N ALA A 180 -46.76 -15.75 40.22
CA ALA A 180 -47.58 -14.95 39.33
C ALA A 180 -46.78 -14.54 38.10
N LEU A 181 -47.46 -14.51 36.96
CA LEU A 181 -46.90 -14.04 35.70
C LEU A 181 -47.76 -12.86 35.25
N LEU A 182 -47.15 -11.67 35.11
CA LEU A 182 -47.83 -10.43 34.72
C LEU A 182 -49.03 -10.05 35.62
N GLY A 183 -48.98 -10.39 36.92
CA GLY A 183 -50.02 -10.05 37.89
C GLY A 183 -51.19 -11.04 37.98
N LEU A 184 -51.15 -12.15 37.25
CA LEU A 184 -52.11 -13.25 37.35
C LEU A 184 -51.52 -14.44 38.11
N SER A 185 -52.35 -15.16 38.86
CA SER A 185 -51.97 -16.43 39.49
C SER A 185 -51.50 -17.41 38.43
N TRP A 186 -50.29 -17.93 38.59
CA TRP A 186 -49.64 -18.83 37.63
C TRP A 186 -49.27 -20.13 38.34
N ASP A 187 -49.89 -21.24 37.97
CA ASP A 187 -49.52 -22.57 38.43
C ASP A 187 -48.50 -23.21 37.46
N LYS A 188 -47.31 -23.49 37.97
CA LYS A 188 -46.21 -24.03 37.16
C LYS A 188 -46.49 -25.45 36.64
N LYS A 189 -47.43 -26.20 37.26
CA LYS A 189 -47.78 -27.56 36.85
C LYS A 189 -48.86 -27.57 35.79
N ASP A 190 -49.84 -26.68 35.92
CA ASP A 190 -51.07 -26.72 35.13
C ASP A 190 -51.12 -25.65 34.03
N ASP A 191 -50.43 -24.52 34.20
CA ASP A 191 -50.41 -23.44 33.22
C ASP A 191 -49.25 -23.61 32.22
N VAL A 192 -49.59 -23.66 30.93
CA VAL A 192 -48.64 -23.79 29.82
C VAL A 192 -48.60 -22.49 29.01
N ILE A 193 -47.43 -21.86 28.89
CA ILE A 193 -47.24 -20.72 28.00
C ILE A 193 -47.17 -21.23 26.57
N LYS A 194 -48.18 -20.96 25.77
CA LYS A 194 -48.13 -21.15 24.32
C LYS A 194 -47.53 -19.91 23.67
N ILE A 195 -46.36 -20.04 23.05
CA ILE A 195 -45.79 -18.99 22.20
C ILE A 195 -46.29 -19.25 20.78
N GLU A 196 -47.33 -18.54 20.36
CA GLU A 196 -47.71 -18.50 18.95
C GLU A 196 -46.85 -17.47 18.24
N ILE A 197 -45.78 -17.94 17.59
CA ILE A 197 -45.08 -17.13 16.58
C ILE A 197 -46.08 -16.96 15.42
N PRO A 198 -46.47 -15.73 15.05
CA PRO A 198 -47.42 -15.54 13.95
C PRO A 198 -46.82 -16.09 12.65
N SER A 199 -47.25 -17.30 12.27
CA SER A 199 -47.04 -17.90 10.95
C SER A 199 -48.04 -17.29 9.94
N GLY A 200 -48.31 -15.99 10.07
CA GLY A 200 -49.07 -15.29 9.06
C GLY A 200 -48.18 -15.21 7.82
N LYS A 201 -48.55 -15.89 6.73
CA LYS A 201 -48.00 -15.59 5.41
C LYS A 201 -48.13 -14.08 5.21
N ALA A 202 -47.01 -13.36 5.25
CA ALA A 202 -47.03 -11.91 5.13
C ALA A 202 -47.76 -11.56 3.84
N GLN A 203 -48.91 -10.88 3.96
CA GLN A 203 -49.66 -10.44 2.78
C GLN A 203 -48.75 -9.52 1.97
N ALA A 204 -48.48 -9.91 0.73
CA ALA A 204 -47.70 -9.11 -0.19
C ALA A 204 -48.30 -7.70 -0.25
N THR A 205 -47.47 -6.69 0.00
CA THR A 205 -47.86 -5.28 -0.14
C THR A 205 -48.54 -5.07 -1.51
N LYS A 206 -49.51 -4.13 -1.58
CA LYS A 206 -50.43 -3.87 -2.72
C LYS A 206 -49.83 -3.82 -4.15
N ARG A 207 -48.50 -3.88 -4.32
CA ARG A 207 -47.80 -3.90 -5.62
C ARG A 207 -47.13 -5.24 -5.96
N GLY A 208 -47.19 -6.26 -5.10
CA GLY A 208 -46.65 -7.60 -5.39
C GLY A 208 -45.14 -7.67 -5.65
N ILE A 209 -44.38 -6.64 -5.25
CA ILE A 209 -42.94 -6.52 -5.52
C ILE A 209 -42.13 -7.46 -4.63
N LEU A 210 -42.59 -7.73 -3.41
CA LEU A 210 -41.94 -8.69 -2.51
C LEU A 210 -42.76 -9.97 -2.48
N LYS A 211 -42.11 -11.10 -2.80
CA LYS A 211 -42.71 -12.42 -2.71
C LYS A 211 -41.85 -13.31 -1.80
N PRO A 212 -42.46 -14.12 -0.92
CA PRO A 212 -41.72 -15.12 -0.17
C PRO A 212 -41.28 -16.25 -1.10
N SER A 213 -40.01 -16.59 -1.03
CA SER A 213 -39.38 -17.77 -1.62
C SER A 213 -39.66 -19.00 -0.75
N ASP A 214 -39.36 -20.21 -1.26
CA ASP A 214 -39.70 -21.49 -0.61
C ASP A 214 -39.08 -21.66 0.79
N GLY A 215 -38.03 -20.89 1.11
CA GLY A 215 -37.39 -20.82 2.43
C GLY A 215 -37.88 -19.71 3.38
N GLY A 216 -38.97 -19.01 3.05
CA GLY A 216 -39.48 -17.89 3.86
C GLY A 216 -38.71 -16.57 3.72
N ILE A 217 -37.71 -16.54 2.84
CA ILE A 217 -36.93 -15.35 2.50
C ILE A 217 -37.71 -14.51 1.48
N LEU A 218 -37.72 -13.19 1.64
CA LEU A 218 -38.39 -12.29 0.70
C LEU A 218 -37.49 -11.99 -0.50
N GLU A 219 -38.03 -12.12 -1.71
CA GLU A 219 -37.37 -11.80 -2.97
C GLU A 219 -38.08 -10.64 -3.67
N CYS A 220 -37.32 -9.82 -4.39
CA CYS A 220 -37.85 -8.68 -5.14
C CYS A 220 -38.17 -9.09 -6.58
N HIS A 221 -39.47 -9.13 -6.91
CA HIS A 221 -39.99 -9.41 -8.25
C HIS A 221 -40.42 -8.12 -8.96
N GLY A 222 -40.25 -8.08 -10.29
CA GLY A 222 -40.81 -7.04 -11.15
C GLY A 222 -39.95 -5.79 -11.35
N ARG A 223 -38.79 -5.68 -10.70
CA ARG A 223 -37.81 -4.61 -10.97
C ARG A 223 -36.79 -4.97 -12.03
N ILE A 224 -36.39 -6.24 -12.09
CA ILE A 224 -35.46 -6.79 -13.08
C ILE A 224 -36.17 -8.01 -13.68
N GLN A 225 -36.24 -8.10 -15.00
CA GLN A 225 -36.84 -9.25 -15.68
C GLN A 225 -35.86 -10.43 -15.58
N GLY A 226 -36.33 -11.59 -15.10
CA GLY A 226 -35.53 -12.82 -15.00
C GLY A 226 -34.55 -12.89 -13.82
N ALA A 227 -34.49 -11.89 -12.94
CA ALA A 227 -33.66 -11.92 -11.73
C ALA A 227 -34.47 -11.52 -10.49
N PHE A 228 -34.33 -12.31 -9.41
CA PHE A 228 -35.08 -12.18 -8.18
C PHE A 228 -34.13 -11.94 -6.99
N PRO A 229 -33.56 -10.73 -6.84
CA PRO A 229 -32.62 -10.45 -5.77
C PRO A 229 -33.28 -10.51 -4.39
N THR A 230 -32.55 -11.06 -3.41
CA THR A 230 -33.00 -11.21 -2.03
C THR A 230 -33.20 -9.85 -1.37
N TYR A 231 -34.36 -9.65 -0.75
CA TYR A 231 -34.67 -8.44 0.01
C TYR A 231 -33.87 -8.40 1.31
N LEU A 232 -33.21 -7.26 1.55
CA LEU A 232 -32.59 -6.98 2.83
C LEU A 232 -33.08 -5.64 3.40
N PRO A 233 -33.47 -5.61 4.69
CA PRO A 233 -33.82 -4.38 5.37
C PRO A 233 -32.58 -3.49 5.52
N ASP A 234 -32.73 -2.19 5.35
CA ASP A 234 -31.59 -1.25 5.33
C ASP A 234 -31.06 -0.87 6.71
N ASN A 235 -31.79 -1.22 7.78
CA ASN A 235 -31.46 -0.91 9.17
C ASN A 235 -30.90 -2.11 9.94
N ASP A 236 -30.69 -3.23 9.27
CA ASP A 236 -30.14 -4.43 9.89
C ASP A 236 -28.62 -4.45 9.85
N MET A 237 -28.02 -4.99 10.91
CA MET A 237 -26.57 -5.08 11.09
C MET A 237 -25.93 -5.93 9.99
N TYR A 238 -26.59 -7.02 9.59
CA TYR A 238 -26.13 -7.87 8.49
C TYR A 238 -25.99 -7.07 7.19
N THR A 239 -27.01 -6.30 6.83
CA THR A 239 -27.03 -5.47 5.62
C THR A 239 -25.91 -4.42 5.64
N GLU A 240 -25.63 -3.82 6.80
CA GLU A 240 -24.52 -2.87 6.94
C GLU A 240 -23.17 -3.54 6.68
N ARG A 241 -22.92 -4.71 7.27
CA ARG A 241 -21.69 -5.50 7.07
C ARG A 241 -21.54 -6.00 5.64
N LEU A 242 -22.64 -6.39 4.99
CA LEU A 242 -22.64 -6.77 3.58
C LEU A 242 -22.19 -5.62 2.68
N VAL A 243 -22.70 -4.41 2.93
CA VAL A 243 -22.30 -3.22 2.17
C VAL A 243 -20.84 -2.82 2.47
N GLU A 244 -20.38 -2.99 3.70
CA GLU A 244 -18.97 -2.80 4.09
C GLU A 244 -18.05 -3.80 3.36
N HIS A 245 -18.42 -5.07 3.32
CA HIS A 245 -17.69 -6.08 2.57
C HIS A 245 -17.64 -5.74 1.08
N ALA A 246 -18.78 -5.39 0.47
CA ALA A 246 -18.82 -4.96 -0.93
C ALA A 246 -17.97 -3.71 -1.19
N HIS A 247 -17.87 -2.80 -0.22
CA HIS A 247 -17.01 -1.62 -0.30
C HIS A 247 -15.52 -1.99 -0.33
N ASN A 248 -15.11 -2.96 0.48
CA ASN A 248 -13.73 -3.45 0.52
C ASN A 248 -13.36 -4.26 -0.73
N VAL A 249 -14.24 -5.17 -1.17
CA VAL A 249 -14.04 -5.96 -2.41
C VAL A 249 -13.96 -5.06 -3.65
N THR A 250 -14.69 -3.94 -3.65
CA THR A 250 -14.62 -2.96 -4.74
C THR A 250 -13.45 -1.96 -4.60
N LEU A 251 -12.47 -2.28 -3.75
CA LEU A 251 -11.26 -1.47 -3.50
C LEU A 251 -11.58 -0.01 -3.22
N HIS A 252 -12.57 0.24 -2.36
CA HIS A 252 -13.02 1.58 -2.00
C HIS A 252 -13.55 2.42 -3.19
N GLY A 253 -14.09 1.79 -4.24
CA GLY A 253 -14.55 2.43 -5.49
C GLY A 253 -15.76 3.38 -5.40
N GLY A 254 -16.01 3.97 -4.23
CA GLY A 254 -17.04 4.96 -4.01
C GLY A 254 -18.46 4.40 -4.04
N VAL A 255 -19.45 5.30 -3.97
CA VAL A 255 -20.86 4.92 -3.82
C VAL A 255 -21.37 4.11 -5.02
N GLY A 256 -20.97 4.49 -6.25
CA GLY A 256 -21.46 3.85 -7.47
C GLY A 256 -21.06 2.37 -7.58
N LEU A 257 -19.76 2.09 -7.42
CA LEU A 257 -19.22 0.75 -7.61
C LEU A 257 -19.68 -0.21 -6.51
N THR A 258 -19.66 0.25 -5.26
CA THR A 258 -20.18 -0.54 -4.13
C THR A 258 -21.67 -0.84 -4.29
N MET A 259 -22.48 0.13 -4.74
CA MET A 259 -23.90 -0.12 -5.01
C MET A 259 -24.12 -1.12 -6.15
N ALA A 260 -23.30 -1.07 -7.20
CA ALA A 260 -23.40 -1.99 -8.32
C ALA A 260 -23.14 -3.43 -7.86
N LYS A 261 -22.08 -3.65 -7.06
CA LYS A 261 -21.75 -4.97 -6.51
C LYS A 261 -22.88 -5.54 -5.65
N VAL A 262 -23.47 -4.73 -4.78
CA VAL A 262 -24.57 -5.17 -3.90
C VAL A 262 -25.83 -5.52 -4.70
N ARG A 263 -26.13 -4.78 -5.77
CA ARG A 263 -27.30 -5.00 -6.63
C ARG A 263 -27.25 -6.26 -7.49
N GLN A 264 -26.07 -6.89 -7.62
CA GLN A 264 -25.95 -8.16 -8.34
C GLN A 264 -26.67 -9.30 -7.61
N SER A 265 -26.73 -9.25 -6.28
CA SER A 265 -27.27 -10.34 -5.46
C SER A 265 -28.41 -9.92 -4.54
N HIS A 266 -28.46 -8.66 -4.09
CA HIS A 266 -29.41 -8.22 -3.06
C HIS A 266 -30.15 -6.94 -3.44
N TRP A 267 -31.38 -6.84 -2.94
CA TRP A 267 -32.22 -5.66 -3.08
C TRP A 267 -32.43 -4.97 -1.73
N ILE A 268 -31.83 -3.79 -1.59
CA ILE A 268 -31.94 -2.94 -0.39
C ILE A 268 -32.64 -1.62 -0.79
N PRO A 269 -33.82 -1.29 -0.22
CA PRO A 269 -34.62 -0.13 -0.65
C PRO A 269 -33.87 1.20 -0.60
N ARG A 270 -33.10 1.44 0.48
CA ARG A 270 -32.35 2.69 0.72
C ARG A 270 -30.84 2.49 0.61
N LEU A 271 -30.40 1.61 -0.31
CA LEU A 271 -29.00 1.23 -0.48
C LEU A 271 -28.04 2.42 -0.56
N ARG A 272 -28.37 3.44 -1.37
CA ARG A 272 -27.50 4.62 -1.54
C ARG A 272 -27.22 5.36 -0.22
N ARG A 273 -28.21 5.43 0.68
CA ARG A 273 -28.07 6.06 2.00
C ARG A 273 -27.14 5.23 2.88
N LEU A 274 -27.34 3.91 2.89
CA LEU A 274 -26.50 2.97 3.64
C LEU A 274 -25.05 3.00 3.15
N THR A 275 -24.82 2.89 1.84
CA THR A 275 -23.49 2.93 1.24
C THR A 275 -22.74 4.23 1.56
N ARG A 276 -23.41 5.39 1.51
CA ARG A 276 -22.79 6.66 1.92
C ARG A 276 -22.37 6.67 3.38
N ARG A 277 -23.18 6.09 4.27
CA ARG A 277 -22.86 5.98 5.70
C ARG A 277 -21.63 5.10 5.90
N VAL A 278 -21.61 3.91 5.29
CA VAL A 278 -20.49 2.96 5.36
C VAL A 278 -19.20 3.60 4.85
N ILE A 279 -19.23 4.24 3.67
CA ILE A 279 -18.04 4.90 3.09
C ILE A 279 -17.55 6.05 3.97
N LYS A 280 -18.46 6.86 4.53
CA LYS A 280 -18.09 7.98 5.43
C LYS A 280 -17.42 7.49 6.71
N ASN A 281 -17.82 6.31 7.20
CA ASN A 281 -17.26 5.69 8.40
C ASN A 281 -15.99 4.87 8.11
N CYS A 282 -15.71 4.54 6.85
CA CYS A 282 -14.51 3.83 6.46
C CYS A 282 -13.25 4.68 6.71
N PHE A 283 -12.32 4.13 7.52
CA PHE A 283 -11.05 4.80 7.83
C PHE A 283 -10.19 5.04 6.57
N GLY A 284 -10.11 4.07 5.67
CA GLY A 284 -9.37 4.19 4.41
C GLY A 284 -9.87 5.37 3.58
N CYS A 285 -11.17 5.41 3.27
CA CYS A 285 -11.76 6.53 2.56
C CYS A 285 -11.60 7.87 3.29
N ARG A 286 -11.77 7.89 4.62
CA ARG A 286 -11.61 9.12 5.42
C ARG A 286 -10.19 9.67 5.32
N ARG A 287 -9.17 8.81 5.34
CA ARG A 287 -7.77 9.20 5.20
C ARG A 287 -7.48 9.75 3.80
N PHE A 288 -7.97 9.10 2.74
CA PHE A 288 -7.74 9.56 1.36
C PHE A 288 -8.53 10.82 0.98
N HIS A 289 -9.70 11.03 1.58
CA HIS A 289 -10.50 12.24 1.40
C HIS A 289 -10.14 13.38 2.36
N ALA A 290 -9.23 13.16 3.30
CA ALA A 290 -8.79 14.22 4.21
C ALA A 290 -8.10 15.34 3.41
N THR A 291 -8.73 16.50 3.37
CA THR A 291 -8.10 17.71 2.85
C THR A 291 -7.16 18.27 3.91
N HIS A 292 -6.06 18.89 3.45
CA HIS A 292 -5.20 19.66 4.34
C HIS A 292 -6.02 20.78 4.99
N PHE A 293 -5.67 21.15 6.21
CA PHE A 293 -6.21 22.36 6.82
C PHE A 293 -5.93 23.53 5.88
N SER A 294 -6.96 24.28 5.49
CA SER A 294 -6.77 25.46 4.66
C SER A 294 -5.83 26.40 5.41
N ASN A 295 -4.78 26.89 4.77
CA ASN A 295 -3.89 27.87 5.40
C ASN A 295 -4.77 28.99 5.99
N PRO A 296 -4.64 29.29 7.29
CA PRO A 296 -5.35 30.42 7.86
C PRO A 296 -4.98 31.67 7.07
N ARG A 297 -5.89 32.64 7.00
CA ARG A 297 -5.55 33.94 6.42
C ARG A 297 -4.27 34.45 7.09
N PRO A 298 -3.28 34.94 6.34
CA PRO A 298 -2.04 35.42 6.93
C PRO A 298 -2.37 36.45 8.02
N GLY A 299 -1.82 36.25 9.21
CA GLY A 299 -1.98 37.18 10.32
C GLY A 299 -1.40 38.55 9.96
N LYS A 300 -1.74 39.58 10.75
CA LYS A 300 -1.09 40.88 10.63
C LYS A 300 0.41 40.71 10.87
N LEU A 301 1.24 41.33 10.02
CA LEU A 301 2.68 41.36 10.22
C LEU A 301 3.00 42.08 11.55
N PRO A 302 4.10 41.69 12.25
CA PRO A 302 4.59 42.44 13.40
C PRO A 302 4.83 43.91 13.04
N LYS A 303 4.56 44.82 13.98
CA LYS A 303 4.70 46.27 13.77
C LYS A 303 6.10 46.66 13.33
N ASP A 304 7.10 45.98 13.88
CA ASP A 304 8.53 46.12 13.57
C ASP A 304 8.87 45.83 12.08
N ARG A 305 7.96 45.20 11.32
CA ARG A 305 8.09 44.98 9.87
C ARG A 305 7.31 45.96 9.01
N THR A 306 6.45 46.79 9.62
CA THR A 306 5.52 47.69 8.91
C THR A 306 5.71 49.16 9.26
N GLU A 307 6.23 49.46 10.45
CA GLU A 307 6.55 50.80 10.93
C GLU A 307 8.05 51.06 10.73
N VAL A 308 8.41 52.32 10.51
CA VAL A 308 9.81 52.73 10.30
C VAL A 308 10.45 52.97 11.67
N ASP A 309 11.42 52.15 12.05
CA ASP A 309 12.21 52.28 13.27
C ASP A 309 13.58 52.92 13.02
N LEU A 310 14.26 53.33 14.09
CA LEU A 310 15.63 53.86 14.01
C LEU A 310 16.61 52.79 13.49
N PRO A 311 17.67 53.18 12.76
CA PRO A 311 18.71 52.23 12.33
C PRO A 311 19.25 51.45 13.52
N PHE A 312 19.40 50.13 13.35
CA PHE A 312 19.89 49.18 14.38
C PHE A 312 18.98 48.92 15.58
N GLN A 313 17.77 49.50 15.64
CA GLN A 313 16.80 49.25 16.70
C GLN A 313 16.22 47.83 16.63
N VAL A 314 15.97 47.33 15.42
CA VAL A 314 15.48 45.96 15.16
C VAL A 314 16.40 45.31 14.12
N VAL A 315 17.06 44.21 14.50
CA VAL A 315 17.94 43.44 13.62
C VAL A 315 17.38 42.03 13.45
N GLY A 316 17.02 41.68 12.22
CA GLY A 316 16.67 40.30 11.86
C GLY A 316 17.93 39.47 11.67
N VAL A 317 18.12 38.45 12.51
CA VAL A 317 19.17 37.45 12.33
C VAL A 317 18.51 36.15 11.89
N ASP A 318 18.95 35.59 10.76
CA ASP A 318 18.51 34.29 10.29
C ASP A 318 19.73 33.44 9.92
N TYR A 319 19.60 32.13 10.10
CA TYR A 319 20.61 31.19 9.66
C TYR A 319 20.31 30.77 8.23
N ALA A 320 21.27 31.02 7.34
CA ALA A 320 21.25 30.37 6.03
C ALA A 320 21.28 28.84 6.23
N GLY A 321 20.35 28.14 5.57
CA GLY A 321 20.29 26.68 5.56
C GLY A 321 21.60 26.03 5.10
N PRO A 322 21.76 24.71 5.25
CA PRO A 322 23.06 24.04 5.12
C PRO A 322 23.77 24.39 3.82
N ILE A 323 24.79 25.25 3.92
CA ILE A 323 25.57 25.72 2.78
C ILE A 323 26.58 24.63 2.41
N ARG A 324 26.56 24.24 1.13
CA ARG A 324 27.57 23.35 0.57
C ARG A 324 28.85 24.14 0.35
N TYR A 325 29.96 23.64 0.85
CA TYR A 325 31.28 24.21 0.58
C TYR A 325 32.22 23.13 0.05
N GLN A 326 33.19 23.53 -0.76
CA GLN A 326 34.20 22.63 -1.27
C GLN A 326 35.43 22.66 -0.36
N ASN A 327 35.91 21.49 0.05
CA ASN A 327 37.17 21.37 0.77
C ASN A 327 38.00 20.28 0.08
N ARG A 328 39.20 20.65 -0.42
CA ARG A 328 40.10 19.76 -1.18
C ARG A 328 39.39 19.02 -2.32
N GLY A 329 38.67 19.74 -3.17
CA GLY A 329 37.96 19.18 -4.33
C GLY A 329 36.67 18.41 -4.02
N LYS A 330 36.38 18.10 -2.75
CA LYS A 330 35.16 17.38 -2.34
C LYS A 330 34.11 18.34 -1.77
N TRP A 331 32.86 18.19 -2.23
CA TRP A 331 31.72 18.95 -1.70
C TRP A 331 31.31 18.40 -0.33
N LYS A 332 31.32 19.23 0.71
CA LYS A 332 30.85 18.91 2.05
C LYS A 332 29.64 19.78 2.42
N LYS A 333 28.75 19.26 3.26
CA LYS A 333 27.68 20.03 3.93
C LYS A 333 28.14 20.30 5.36
N LYS A 334 28.10 21.55 5.82
CA LYS A 334 28.29 21.86 7.25
C LYS A 334 26.92 21.69 7.92
N THR A 335 26.70 20.58 8.60
CA THR A 335 25.59 20.48 9.57
C THR A 335 25.98 21.28 10.81
N PRO A 336 25.10 22.15 11.34
CA PRO A 336 25.31 22.74 12.65
C PRO A 336 25.44 21.61 13.68
N GLU A 337 26.46 21.70 14.53
CA GLU A 337 26.69 20.76 15.61
C GLU A 337 25.44 20.72 16.49
N SER A 338 24.75 19.59 16.48
CA SER A 338 23.43 19.43 17.06
C SER A 338 23.48 19.60 18.58
N ARG A 339 22.62 20.46 19.14
CA ARG A 339 22.15 20.32 20.54
C ARG A 339 21.74 18.85 20.76
N PRO A 340 21.98 18.27 21.95
CA PRO A 340 21.47 16.95 22.28
C PRO A 340 19.96 16.92 22.05
N ARG A 341 19.49 15.92 21.30
CA ARG A 341 18.07 15.72 20.97
C ARG A 341 17.25 15.65 22.26
N GLU A 342 16.48 16.68 22.54
CA GLU A 342 15.32 16.58 23.42
C GLU A 342 14.29 15.66 22.75
N THR A 343 14.08 14.52 23.39
CA THR A 343 12.87 13.68 23.39
C THR A 343 12.31 13.21 22.04
N GLU A 344 12.41 11.89 21.87
CA GLU A 344 11.64 11.07 20.94
C GLU A 344 10.13 11.24 21.17
N LEU A 345 9.52 12.20 20.48
CA LEU A 345 8.09 12.16 20.20
C LEU A 345 7.88 11.43 18.88
N ARG A 346 7.69 10.11 19.00
CA ARG A 346 7.04 9.16 18.07
C ARG A 346 7.08 9.54 16.59
N ALA A 347 8.08 9.01 15.89
CA ALA A 347 8.14 8.96 14.43
C ALA A 347 7.78 7.55 13.90
N ASP A 348 6.73 6.92 14.45
CA ASP A 348 6.14 5.71 13.85
C ASP A 348 4.89 6.10 13.06
N VAL A 349 5.09 6.88 12.00
CA VAL A 349 4.10 7.01 10.93
C VAL A 349 4.79 6.51 9.67
N PRO A 350 4.42 5.33 9.15
CA PRO A 350 4.92 4.86 7.87
C PRO A 350 4.60 5.90 6.81
N GLU A 351 5.63 6.48 6.20
CA GLU A 351 5.51 7.42 5.09
C GLU A 351 5.14 6.67 3.80
N PHE A 352 3.98 6.01 3.79
CA PHE A 352 3.39 5.50 2.55
C PHE A 352 2.74 6.69 1.83
N ARG A 353 3.55 7.42 1.05
CA ARG A 353 3.07 8.23 -0.07
C ARG A 353 3.17 7.37 -1.33
N PRO A 354 2.09 6.68 -1.75
CA PRO A 354 2.07 6.14 -3.10
C PRO A 354 2.13 7.33 -4.06
N LYS A 355 3.09 7.30 -4.99
CA LYS A 355 3.20 8.31 -6.04
C LYS A 355 1.86 8.39 -6.77
N ARG A 356 1.36 9.61 -6.98
CA ARG A 356 0.10 9.91 -7.69
C ARG A 356 0.27 9.67 -9.20
N ASN A 357 0.69 8.48 -9.60
CA ASN A 357 0.73 8.09 -11.01
C ASN A 357 -0.48 7.20 -11.28
N ALA A 358 -1.48 7.77 -11.95
CA ALA A 358 -2.68 7.05 -12.37
C ALA A 358 -2.36 5.78 -13.19
N ALA A 359 -1.21 5.78 -13.89
CA ALA A 359 -0.69 4.63 -14.63
C ALA A 359 -0.36 3.44 -13.72
N THR A 360 0.31 3.68 -12.57
CA THR A 360 0.69 2.62 -11.63
C THR A 360 -0.53 2.01 -10.93
N ILE A 361 -1.58 2.81 -10.72
CA ILE A 361 -2.87 2.34 -10.18
C ILE A 361 -3.63 1.49 -11.22
N ALA A 362 -3.48 1.81 -12.51
CA ALA A 362 -4.08 1.03 -13.60
C ALA A 362 -3.35 -0.31 -13.84
N GLU A 363 -2.02 -0.34 -13.71
CA GLU A 363 -1.20 -1.55 -13.86
C GLU A 363 -1.48 -2.58 -12.76
N CYS A 364 -1.56 -2.18 -11.48
CA CYS A 364 -1.99 -3.08 -10.41
C CYS A 364 -3.40 -3.62 -10.65
N ARG A 365 -4.30 -2.80 -11.23
CA ARG A 365 -5.68 -3.18 -11.52
C ARG A 365 -5.80 -4.21 -12.66
N ILE A 366 -4.82 -4.29 -13.56
CA ILE A 366 -4.80 -5.31 -14.64
C ILE A 366 -4.25 -6.64 -14.10
N GLN A 367 -3.29 -6.60 -13.19
CA GLN A 367 -2.72 -7.80 -12.57
C GLN A 367 -3.70 -8.51 -11.62
N ASP A 368 -4.47 -7.75 -10.84
CA ASP A 368 -5.44 -8.32 -9.90
C ASP A 368 -6.65 -8.97 -10.63
N ILE A 369 -7.03 -8.47 -11.81
CA ILE A 369 -8.11 -9.07 -12.62
C ILE A 369 -7.65 -10.37 -13.30
N ALA A 370 -6.38 -10.47 -13.68
CA ALA A 370 -5.82 -11.66 -14.33
C ALA A 370 -5.62 -12.84 -13.36
N GLY A 371 -5.50 -12.59 -12.05
CA GLY A 371 -5.36 -13.63 -11.03
C GLY A 371 -6.66 -14.36 -10.68
N ASP A 372 -7.82 -13.71 -10.86
CA ASP A 372 -9.13 -14.26 -10.51
C ASP A 372 -9.75 -15.13 -11.64
N GLU A 373 -9.15 -15.19 -12.83
CA GLU A 373 -9.62 -16.04 -13.94
C GLU A 373 -8.97 -17.44 -13.97
N GLN A 374 -8.07 -17.76 -13.03
CA GLN A 374 -7.38 -19.07 -12.96
C GLN A 374 -7.67 -19.89 -11.71
N ASN A 375 -8.72 -19.59 -10.93
CA ASN A 375 -9.09 -20.38 -9.74
C ASN A 375 -10.59 -20.68 -9.65
#